data_AF-A0AAV0TWT1-F1
#
_entry.id   AF-A0AAV0TWT1-F1
#
_cell.length_a   1.000
_cell.length_b   1.000
_cell.length_c   1.000
_cell.angle_alpha   90.00
_cell.angle_beta   90.00
_cell.angle_gamma   90.00
#
_symmetry.space_group_name_H-M   'P 1'
#
loop_
_entity.id
_entity.type
_entity.pdbx_description
1 polymer ?
#
loop_
_entity_poly.entity_id
_entity_poly.type
_entity_poly.pdbx_seq_one_letter_code
_entity_poly.pdbx_strand_id
1 'polypeptide(L)'
;MSWLWGNETTEQAQFVVSALQHELDEREGKIRALEVALKREQQDLTRVLADEVAALETRRRALEQELAAVNVLILDKKARLKESTREGRKLKNAKKPSGLVADTAQIEARGACKEGEPNHRLSRAVFNTKDTDGANEDKPKVAADDMTSAAVDGRDSRPVLPMDQHLKRVAKDEPNVAFIIQRSNNANTVVYAGCKSAGGTSLDQTNPIKVYWIMFEKEGNPREELNMIERTTAYGVTAKPHEVPGEFMVAIASLRDRDCVLRLDKHGNVMAVTTIGGKKGMVLRRVFVQMTTSWGIPTVDYVDIFGVDPETHEAVYEKKKNK
;
A
#
# COMPACT_ATOMS: atom_id res chain seq x y z
N MET A 1 -8.16 -46.80 -71.59
CA MET A 1 -7.98 -45.48 -70.96
C MET A 1 -7.69 -45.71 -69.49
N SER A 2 -6.48 -45.35 -69.02
CA SER A 2 -6.11 -45.43 -67.60
C SER A 2 -5.88 -44.02 -67.06
N TRP A 3 -6.30 -43.76 -65.82
CA TRP A 3 -6.35 -42.43 -65.24
C TRP A 3 -4.99 -42.04 -64.67
N LEU A 4 -4.52 -40.83 -65.01
CA LEU A 4 -3.14 -40.38 -64.79
C LEU A 4 -3.11 -39.03 -64.04
N TRP A 5 -3.78 -38.99 -62.88
CA TRP A 5 -3.90 -37.82 -62.01
C TRP A 5 -3.98 -38.26 -60.53
N GLY A 6 -2.84 -38.58 -59.89
CA GLY A 6 -2.85 -39.11 -58.53
C GLY A 6 -1.57 -38.98 -57.67
N ASN A 7 -0.47 -38.40 -58.18
CA ASN A 7 0.80 -38.32 -57.42
C ASN A 7 1.17 -36.89 -56.95
N GLU A 8 0.82 -35.86 -57.72
CA GLU A 8 1.19 -34.46 -57.41
C GLU A 8 0.63 -33.99 -56.06
N THR A 9 -0.63 -34.34 -55.77
CA THR A 9 -1.35 -33.88 -54.57
C THR A 9 -0.95 -34.62 -53.30
N THR A 10 -0.53 -35.88 -53.40
CA THR A 10 -0.04 -36.67 -52.26
C THR A 10 1.36 -36.24 -51.85
N GLU A 11 2.26 -35.97 -52.80
CA GLU A 11 3.59 -35.42 -52.53
C GLU A 11 3.51 -34.03 -51.89
N GLN A 12 2.68 -33.12 -52.43
CA GLN A 12 2.44 -31.80 -51.83
C GLN A 12 1.89 -31.90 -50.40
N ALA A 13 0.93 -32.80 -50.14
CA ALA A 13 0.42 -33.03 -48.79
C ALA A 13 1.52 -33.53 -47.84
N GLN A 14 2.42 -34.40 -48.31
CA GLN A 14 3.51 -34.97 -47.51
C GLN A 14 4.61 -33.94 -47.18
N PHE A 15 4.90 -33.01 -48.10
CA PHE A 15 5.74 -31.83 -47.81
C PHE A 15 5.11 -30.92 -46.74
N VAL A 16 3.80 -30.64 -46.83
CA VAL A 16 3.11 -29.81 -45.82
C VAL A 16 3.09 -30.50 -44.44
N VAL A 17 2.81 -31.81 -44.39
CA VAL A 17 2.79 -32.57 -43.12
C VAL A 17 4.18 -32.61 -42.48
N SER A 18 5.25 -32.83 -43.26
CA SER A 18 6.62 -32.83 -42.73
C SER A 18 7.08 -31.45 -42.27
N ALA A 19 6.69 -30.36 -42.97
CA ALA A 19 6.94 -29.00 -42.51
C ALA A 19 6.21 -28.68 -41.19
N LEU A 20 4.94 -29.08 -41.06
CA LEU A 20 4.16 -28.91 -39.82
C LEU A 20 4.73 -29.74 -38.67
N GLN A 21 5.21 -30.96 -38.92
CA GLN A 21 5.89 -31.77 -37.92
C GLN A 21 7.19 -31.10 -37.46
N HIS A 22 7.98 -30.54 -38.39
CA HIS A 22 9.20 -29.82 -38.05
C HIS A 22 8.91 -28.56 -37.20
N GLU A 23 7.88 -27.77 -37.55
CA GLU A 23 7.43 -26.64 -36.73
C GLU A 23 6.94 -27.08 -35.35
N LEU A 24 6.26 -28.23 -35.24
CA LEU A 24 5.80 -28.78 -33.98
C LEU A 24 6.99 -29.19 -33.10
N ASP A 25 7.94 -29.95 -33.66
CA ASP A 25 9.16 -30.37 -32.96
C ASP A 25 9.99 -29.16 -32.48
N GLU A 26 10.08 -28.10 -33.28
CA GLU A 26 10.76 -26.85 -32.90
C GLU A 26 10.04 -26.13 -31.74
N ARG A 27 8.70 -26.08 -31.78
CA ARG A 27 7.88 -25.50 -30.70
C ARG A 27 7.97 -26.33 -29.42
N GLU A 28 7.94 -27.65 -29.51
CA GLU A 28 8.17 -28.53 -28.36
C GLU A 28 9.58 -28.33 -27.77
N GLY A 29 10.61 -28.20 -28.61
CA GLY A 29 11.97 -27.89 -28.17
C GLY A 29 12.04 -26.56 -27.41
N LYS A 30 11.39 -25.51 -27.93
CA LYS A 30 11.26 -24.20 -27.28
C LYS A 30 10.51 -24.29 -25.94
N ILE A 31 9.40 -25.03 -25.86
CA ILE A 31 8.64 -25.24 -24.62
C ILE A 31 9.51 -25.93 -23.56
N ARG A 32 10.16 -27.06 -23.90
CA ARG A 32 11.03 -27.79 -22.98
C ARG A 32 12.20 -26.92 -22.48
N ALA A 33 12.77 -26.08 -23.34
CA ALA A 33 13.82 -25.14 -22.95
C ALA A 33 13.32 -24.08 -21.94
N LEU A 34 12.13 -23.53 -22.15
CA LEU A 34 11.49 -22.58 -21.24
C LEU A 34 11.12 -23.24 -19.89
N GLU A 35 10.63 -24.48 -19.89
CA GLU A 35 10.35 -25.23 -18.66
C GLU A 35 11.61 -25.47 -17.82
N VAL A 36 12.73 -25.83 -18.47
CA VAL A 36 14.03 -26.00 -17.79
C VAL A 36 14.55 -24.68 -17.24
N ALA A 37 14.43 -23.58 -18.00
CA ALA A 37 14.82 -22.25 -17.55
C ALA A 37 13.99 -21.79 -16.34
N LEU A 38 12.66 -21.89 -16.42
CA LEU A 38 11.75 -21.53 -15.32
C LEU A 38 12.02 -22.37 -14.06
N LYS A 39 12.24 -23.68 -14.22
CA LYS A 39 12.56 -24.57 -13.09
C LYS A 39 13.89 -24.20 -12.43
N ARG A 40 14.89 -23.78 -13.22
CA ARG A 40 16.17 -23.29 -12.71
C ARG A 40 16.00 -21.98 -11.93
N GLU A 41 15.28 -21.01 -12.48
CA GLU A 41 14.99 -19.75 -11.77
C GLU A 41 14.25 -19.99 -10.45
N GLN A 42 13.26 -20.89 -10.44
CA GLN A 42 12.55 -21.28 -9.21
C GLN A 42 13.49 -21.91 -8.18
N GLN A 43 14.44 -22.76 -8.60
CA GLN A 43 15.44 -23.37 -7.72
C GLN A 43 16.41 -22.32 -7.18
N ASP A 44 16.90 -21.41 -8.02
CA ASP A 44 17.82 -20.34 -7.62
C ASP A 44 17.15 -19.36 -6.64
N LEU A 45 15.89 -18.95 -6.89
CA LEU A 45 15.11 -18.13 -5.95
C LEU A 45 14.85 -18.84 -4.61
N THR A 46 14.48 -20.13 -4.65
CA THR A 46 14.25 -20.92 -3.43
C THR A 46 15.53 -21.04 -2.60
N ARG A 47 16.68 -21.19 -3.26
CA ARG A 47 17.99 -21.25 -2.62
C ARG A 47 18.36 -19.92 -1.95
N VAL A 48 18.22 -18.80 -2.65
CA VAL A 48 18.48 -17.46 -2.08
C VAL A 48 17.63 -17.21 -0.84
N LEU A 49 16.33 -17.52 -0.89
CA LEU A 49 15.44 -17.41 0.27
C LEU A 49 15.85 -18.32 1.43
N ALA A 50 16.31 -19.54 1.16
CA ALA A 50 16.79 -20.45 2.20
C ALA A 50 18.07 -19.94 2.87
N ASP A 51 19.02 -19.40 2.09
CA ASP A 51 20.26 -18.80 2.58
C ASP A 51 19.97 -17.53 3.42
N GLU A 52 19.01 -16.68 3.00
CA GLU A 52 18.54 -15.52 3.76
C GLU A 52 17.89 -15.93 5.10
N VAL A 53 17.03 -16.95 5.11
CA VAL A 53 16.41 -17.48 6.33
C VAL A 53 17.47 -18.02 7.29
N ALA A 54 18.47 -18.77 6.80
CA ALA A 54 19.55 -19.28 7.64
C ALA A 54 20.41 -18.14 8.26
N ALA A 55 20.67 -17.07 7.50
CA ALA A 55 21.35 -15.89 8.00
C ALA A 55 20.52 -15.14 9.07
N LEU A 56 19.21 -14.98 8.85
CA LEU A 56 18.29 -14.37 9.81
C LEU A 56 18.14 -15.19 11.09
N GLU A 57 18.07 -16.52 11.01
CA GLU A 57 18.07 -17.40 12.18
C GLU A 57 19.37 -17.25 12.98
N THR A 58 20.52 -17.19 12.31
CA THR A 58 21.82 -17.01 12.97
C THR A 58 21.87 -15.66 13.71
N ARG A 59 21.39 -14.59 13.06
CA ARG A 59 21.29 -13.26 13.69
C ARG A 59 20.30 -13.24 14.87
N ARG A 60 19.18 -13.94 14.76
CA ARG A 60 18.20 -14.10 15.85
C ARG A 60 18.83 -14.79 17.05
N ARG A 61 19.54 -15.91 16.86
CA ARG A 61 20.21 -16.64 17.95
C ARG A 61 21.27 -15.80 18.65
N ALA A 62 22.02 -14.97 17.92
CA ALA A 62 22.96 -14.03 18.52
C ALA A 62 22.26 -12.98 19.42
N LEU A 63 21.17 -12.38 18.94
CA LEU A 63 20.36 -11.44 19.74
C LEU A 63 19.73 -12.11 20.97
N GLU A 64 19.28 -13.37 20.86
CA GLU A 64 18.76 -14.13 22.00
C GLU A 64 19.84 -14.37 23.08
N GLN A 65 21.10 -14.60 22.68
CA GLN A 65 22.24 -14.71 23.59
C GLN A 65 22.58 -13.36 24.26
N GLU A 66 22.58 -12.26 23.51
CA GLU A 66 22.78 -10.91 24.06
C GLU A 66 21.68 -10.55 25.08
N LEU A 67 20.41 -10.82 24.76
CA LEU A 67 19.29 -10.61 25.67
C LEU A 67 19.38 -11.48 26.93
N ALA A 68 19.84 -12.73 26.80
CA ALA A 68 20.09 -13.59 27.96
C ALA A 68 21.19 -13.02 28.87
N ALA A 69 22.30 -12.53 28.31
CA ALA A 69 23.36 -11.88 29.07
C ALA A 69 22.88 -10.59 29.77
N VAL A 70 22.09 -9.75 29.08
CA VAL A 70 21.47 -8.55 29.66
C VAL A 70 20.52 -8.91 30.81
N ASN A 71 19.73 -9.99 30.68
CA ASN A 71 18.85 -10.44 31.75
C ASN A 71 19.60 -10.86 33.02
N VAL A 72 20.76 -11.54 32.90
CA VAL A 72 21.63 -11.86 34.05
C VAL A 72 22.12 -10.58 34.74
N LEU A 73 22.56 -9.58 33.97
CA LEU A 73 22.99 -8.27 34.52
C LEU A 73 21.84 -7.50 35.19
N ILE A 74 20.62 -7.61 34.68
CA ILE A 74 19.43 -7.03 35.31
C ILE A 74 19.13 -7.72 36.66
N LEU A 75 19.29 -9.04 36.75
CA LEU A 75 19.08 -9.79 37.98
C LEU A 75 20.14 -9.44 39.05
N ASP A 76 21.42 -9.36 38.70
CA ASP A 76 22.49 -8.92 39.60
C ASP A 76 22.24 -7.48 40.12
N LYS A 77 21.96 -6.52 39.21
CA LYS A 77 21.63 -5.15 39.61
C LYS A 77 20.40 -5.08 40.52
N LYS A 78 19.37 -5.90 40.28
CA LYS A 78 18.19 -6.02 41.17
C LYS A 78 18.53 -6.62 42.54
N ALA A 79 19.49 -7.55 42.63
CA ALA A 79 19.97 -8.09 43.90
C ALA A 79 20.70 -7.00 44.71
N ARG A 80 21.68 -6.32 44.09
CA ARG A 80 22.42 -5.21 44.73
C ARG A 80 21.52 -4.07 45.20
N LEU A 81 20.47 -3.73 44.43
CA LEU A 81 19.47 -2.74 44.85
C LEU A 81 18.65 -3.20 46.07
N LYS A 82 18.33 -4.50 46.20
CA LYS A 82 17.65 -5.03 47.40
C LYS A 82 18.58 -5.00 48.61
N GLU A 83 19.87 -5.26 48.43
CA GLU A 83 20.88 -5.21 49.49
C GLU A 83 21.10 -3.78 49.99
N SER A 84 21.38 -2.83 49.10
CA SER A 84 21.53 -1.42 49.48
C SER A 84 20.27 -0.83 50.12
N THR A 85 19.08 -1.25 49.68
CA THR A 85 17.80 -0.88 50.33
C THR A 85 17.66 -1.49 51.72
N ARG A 86 18.13 -2.73 51.94
CA ARG A 86 18.16 -3.38 53.26
C ARG A 86 19.16 -2.71 54.20
N GLU A 87 20.35 -2.35 53.72
CA GLU A 87 21.35 -1.60 54.49
C GLU A 87 20.86 -0.19 54.84
N GLY A 88 20.29 0.52 53.87
CA GLY A 88 19.65 1.82 54.09
C GLY A 88 18.51 1.77 55.13
N ARG A 89 17.75 0.67 55.21
CA ARG A 89 16.77 0.44 56.28
C ARG A 89 17.43 0.17 57.64
N LYS A 90 18.50 -0.64 57.70
CA LYS A 90 19.26 -0.83 58.95
C LYS A 90 19.83 0.49 59.48
N LEU A 91 20.42 1.31 58.61
CA LEU A 91 20.97 2.63 58.94
C LEU A 91 19.90 3.64 59.38
N LYS A 92 18.69 3.60 58.81
CA LYS A 92 17.58 4.46 59.25
C LYS A 92 16.96 3.99 60.57
N ASN A 93 16.82 2.69 60.80
CA ASN A 93 16.39 2.16 62.10
C ASN A 93 17.42 2.41 63.22
N ALA A 94 18.69 2.66 62.87
CA ALA A 94 19.72 3.09 63.82
C ALA A 94 19.73 4.60 64.12
N LYS A 95 18.93 5.43 63.43
CA LYS A 95 18.91 6.90 63.62
C LYS A 95 17.50 7.53 63.55
N LYS A 96 16.76 7.44 64.67
CA LYS A 96 15.99 8.54 65.33
C LYS A 96 15.10 7.99 66.47
N PRO A 97 14.81 8.76 67.53
CA PRO A 97 15.68 9.74 68.21
C PRO A 97 15.67 9.63 69.76
N SER A 98 16.75 10.08 70.41
CA SER A 98 16.65 10.85 71.66
C SER A 98 17.04 12.30 71.35
N GLY A 99 16.45 13.27 72.05
CA GLY A 99 16.30 14.65 71.53
C GLY A 99 17.20 15.72 72.14
N LEU A 100 17.23 16.87 71.45
CA LEU A 100 17.82 18.18 71.80
C LEU A 100 19.34 18.16 72.11
N VAL A 101 20.15 19.17 71.77
CA VAL A 101 19.89 20.63 71.73
C VAL A 101 20.46 21.24 70.43
N ALA A 102 20.04 22.46 70.08
CA ALA A 102 20.73 23.28 69.10
C ALA A 102 22.02 23.88 69.69
N ASP A 103 23.08 24.01 68.89
CA ASP A 103 23.66 25.33 68.64
C ASP A 103 24.49 25.36 67.32
N THR A 104 24.99 26.55 67.01
CA THR A 104 25.43 27.06 65.71
C THR A 104 26.96 27.11 65.61
N ALA A 105 27.55 26.69 64.49
CA ALA A 105 28.86 27.20 64.04
C ALA A 105 29.14 26.87 62.56
N GLN A 106 29.61 27.86 61.81
CA GLN A 106 30.30 27.69 60.52
C GLN A 106 31.80 27.38 60.74
N ILE A 107 32.53 27.19 59.63
CA ILE A 107 33.99 27.08 59.37
C ILE A 107 34.22 25.77 58.60
N GLU A 108 34.23 25.79 57.27
CA GLU A 108 35.29 26.25 56.34
C GLU A 108 36.55 25.37 56.24
N ALA A 109 37.04 25.31 54.99
CA ALA A 109 38.42 25.05 54.55
C ALA A 109 38.94 23.59 54.37
N ARG A 110 39.16 23.26 53.08
CA ARG A 110 40.37 22.66 52.46
C ARG A 110 40.78 21.22 52.88
N GLY A 111 41.30 20.36 51.99
CA GLY A 111 41.61 20.49 50.56
C GLY A 111 42.44 19.29 50.04
N ALA A 112 43.05 19.43 48.85
CA ALA A 112 43.84 18.44 48.07
C ALA A 112 43.00 17.35 47.34
N CYS A 113 43.01 17.21 46.00
CA CYS A 113 44.10 17.00 45.02
C CYS A 113 44.66 15.56 45.05
N LYS A 114 44.94 14.85 43.93
CA LYS A 114 44.99 15.21 42.49
C LYS A 114 45.13 13.93 41.63
N GLU A 115 44.80 14.05 40.33
CA GLU A 115 45.39 13.32 39.15
C GLU A 115 45.32 11.77 39.08
N GLY A 116 45.22 11.12 37.91
CA GLY A 116 45.15 11.66 36.53
C GLY A 116 44.78 10.59 35.48
N GLU A 117 44.57 11.03 34.23
CA GLU A 117 44.30 10.17 33.06
C GLU A 117 45.55 9.36 32.60
N PRO A 118 45.39 8.46 31.63
CA PRO A 118 46.14 8.71 30.39
C PRO A 118 45.26 8.74 29.12
N ASN A 119 45.74 9.53 28.17
CA ASN A 119 45.07 9.95 26.95
C ASN A 119 45.46 9.07 25.75
N HIS A 120 44.53 8.80 24.80
CA HIS A 120 44.92 8.74 23.39
C HIS A 120 43.77 9.01 22.39
N ARG A 121 43.73 10.23 21.84
CA ARG A 121 43.67 10.55 20.38
C ARG A 121 43.30 9.37 19.45
N LEU A 122 42.29 9.41 18.57
CA LEU A 122 41.82 10.45 17.61
C LEU A 122 40.33 10.16 17.26
N SER A 123 39.50 11.04 16.66
CA SER A 123 39.48 12.51 16.45
C SER A 123 38.09 12.90 15.89
N ARG A 124 37.83 14.18 15.57
CA ARG A 124 36.66 14.61 14.77
C ARG A 124 37.00 15.85 13.94
N ALA A 125 36.83 15.78 12.62
CA ALA A 125 37.05 16.92 11.73
C ALA A 125 35.86 17.90 11.77
N VAL A 126 36.18 19.19 11.66
CA VAL A 126 35.25 20.28 11.32
C VAL A 126 35.92 21.06 10.19
N PHE A 127 35.14 21.50 9.19
CA PHE A 127 35.59 22.54 8.27
C PHE A 127 34.48 23.58 8.05
N ASN A 128 34.92 24.82 7.89
CA ASN A 128 34.09 26.03 7.96
C ASN A 128 33.09 26.19 6.81
N THR A 129 31.99 26.89 7.11
CA THR A 129 31.48 27.94 6.22
C THR A 129 31.89 29.31 6.79
N LYS A 130 32.07 30.30 5.92
CA LYS A 130 32.68 31.60 6.25
C LYS A 130 31.72 32.71 5.84
N ASP A 131 31.42 33.62 6.77
CA ASP A 131 30.59 34.79 6.54
C ASP A 131 31.28 35.88 5.70
N THR A 132 30.48 36.71 5.03
CA THR A 132 30.73 38.16 4.87
C THR A 132 29.41 38.90 4.65
N ASP A 133 29.24 40.02 5.35
CA ASP A 133 28.04 40.85 5.42
C ASP A 133 27.74 41.70 4.17
N GLY A 134 26.52 42.26 4.10
CA GLY A 134 26.14 43.31 3.16
C GLY A 134 24.69 43.78 3.33
N ALA A 135 24.48 44.92 3.98
CA ALA A 135 23.15 45.50 4.21
C ALA A 135 22.67 46.39 3.04
N ASN A 136 21.35 46.52 2.82
CA ASN A 136 20.61 47.77 3.06
C ASN A 136 19.08 47.58 2.99
N GLU A 137 18.32 48.53 3.53
CA GLU A 137 16.86 48.60 3.59
C GLU A 137 16.20 48.95 2.24
N ASP A 138 14.93 48.53 2.03
CA ASP A 138 13.88 49.49 1.66
C ASP A 138 12.48 49.07 2.18
N LYS A 139 11.57 50.04 2.32
CA LYS A 139 10.27 49.92 2.99
C LYS A 139 9.13 49.49 2.05
N PRO A 140 8.01 49.01 2.62
CA PRO A 140 6.77 49.73 2.33
C PRO A 140 5.95 50.10 3.58
N LYS A 141 5.16 51.18 3.47
CA LYS A 141 4.14 51.63 4.43
C LYS A 141 2.76 51.63 3.74
N VAL A 142 1.72 51.73 4.59
CA VAL A 142 0.32 52.13 4.26
C VAL A 142 -0.54 50.99 3.67
N ALA A 143 -1.73 50.66 4.15
CA ALA A 143 -2.48 51.09 5.36
C ALA A 143 -3.25 49.90 5.96
N ALA A 144 -3.77 50.06 7.18
CA ALA A 144 -4.77 49.18 7.74
C ALA A 144 -6.16 49.48 7.15
N ASP A 145 -7.01 48.46 7.10
CA ASP A 145 -8.42 48.63 7.41
C ASP A 145 -8.90 47.43 8.24
N ASP A 146 -9.77 47.72 9.18
CA ASP A 146 -10.33 46.81 10.18
C ASP A 146 -11.69 46.30 9.69
N MET A 147 -11.97 44.99 9.80
CA MET A 147 -13.29 44.49 10.20
C MET A 147 -13.38 42.96 10.32
N THR A 148 -13.69 42.53 11.54
CA THR A 148 -14.59 41.41 11.91
C THR A 148 -14.45 40.04 11.21
N SER A 149 -14.14 39.05 12.04
CA SER A 149 -14.33 37.63 11.75
C SER A 149 -15.81 37.27 11.52
N ALA A 150 -16.23 37.18 10.25
CA ALA A 150 -17.46 36.50 9.85
C ALA A 150 -17.12 35.09 9.36
N ALA A 151 -17.74 34.07 9.95
CA ALA A 151 -17.51 32.69 9.56
C ALA A 151 -18.03 32.45 8.14
N VAL A 152 -17.14 32.00 7.23
CA VAL A 152 -17.54 31.49 5.92
C VAL A 152 -17.76 29.98 6.05
N ASP A 153 -18.89 29.61 6.66
CA ASP A 153 -19.45 28.27 6.48
C ASP A 153 -20.26 28.28 5.17
N GLY A 154 -19.82 27.47 4.21
CA GLY A 154 -20.16 27.69 2.80
C GLY A 154 -19.47 26.69 1.89
N ARG A 155 -19.62 25.39 2.17
CA ARG A 155 -19.21 24.32 1.26
C ARG A 155 -20.42 23.59 0.71
N ASP A 156 -20.82 24.02 -0.48
CA ASP A 156 -21.25 23.15 -1.57
C ASP A 156 -22.15 21.96 -1.20
N SER A 157 -23.47 22.19 -1.17
CA SER A 157 -24.46 21.12 -1.27
C SER A 157 -24.51 20.53 -2.70
N ARG A 158 -23.40 19.93 -3.15
CA ARG A 158 -23.39 19.10 -4.36
C ARG A 158 -24.28 17.89 -4.07
N PRO A 159 -25.26 17.54 -4.92
CA PRO A 159 -26.05 16.33 -4.75
C PRO A 159 -25.16 15.11 -5.01
N VAL A 160 -24.52 14.60 -3.96
CA VAL A 160 -23.72 13.38 -4.04
C VAL A 160 -24.68 12.20 -4.17
N LEU A 161 -24.67 11.57 -5.34
CA LEU A 161 -25.44 10.35 -5.60
C LEU A 161 -25.22 9.31 -4.47
N PRO A 162 -26.26 8.56 -4.07
CA PRO A 162 -26.15 7.57 -3.00
C PRO A 162 -24.90 6.67 -3.05
N MET A 163 -24.37 6.42 -1.87
CA MET A 163 -23.24 5.52 -1.61
C MET A 163 -23.57 4.65 -0.40
N ASP A 164 -23.21 3.37 -0.47
CA ASP A 164 -23.32 2.48 0.69
C ASP A 164 -22.23 2.75 1.75
N GLN A 165 -22.31 2.07 2.89
CA GLN A 165 -21.37 2.27 4.01
C GLN A 165 -19.91 1.94 3.64
N HIS A 166 -19.70 0.97 2.74
CA HIS A 166 -18.36 0.51 2.35
C HIS A 166 -17.69 1.56 1.46
N LEU A 167 -18.41 2.05 0.44
CA LEU A 167 -17.93 3.13 -0.41
C LEU A 167 -17.78 4.44 0.37
N LYS A 168 -18.70 4.76 1.29
CA LYS A 168 -18.58 5.92 2.21
C LYS A 168 -17.34 5.87 3.11
N ARG A 169 -16.88 4.68 3.50
CA ARG A 169 -15.61 4.53 4.25
C ARG A 169 -14.43 4.96 3.38
N VAL A 170 -14.33 4.40 2.18
CA VAL A 170 -13.25 4.71 1.23
C VAL A 170 -13.29 6.17 0.76
N ALA A 171 -14.47 6.74 0.53
CA ALA A 171 -14.64 8.13 0.07
C ALA A 171 -14.12 9.19 1.06
N LYS A 172 -13.92 8.84 2.35
CA LYS A 172 -13.25 9.70 3.32
C LYS A 172 -11.74 9.81 3.06
N ASP A 173 -11.12 8.70 2.64
CA ASP A 173 -9.68 8.61 2.38
C ASP A 173 -9.36 9.01 0.92
N GLU A 174 -10.22 8.69 -0.03
CA GLU A 174 -10.09 9.02 -1.45
C GLU A 174 -11.39 9.64 -2.00
N PRO A 175 -11.50 10.99 -2.02
CA PRO A 175 -12.74 11.66 -2.41
C PRO A 175 -13.07 11.54 -3.91
N ASN A 176 -12.11 11.11 -4.74
CA ASN A 176 -12.30 10.87 -6.18
C ASN A 176 -12.54 9.38 -6.51
N VAL A 177 -12.95 8.56 -5.53
CA VAL A 177 -13.31 7.16 -5.76
C VAL A 177 -14.52 7.06 -6.70
N ALA A 178 -14.35 6.32 -7.80
CA ALA A 178 -15.42 6.02 -8.75
C ALA A 178 -16.26 4.83 -8.23
N PHE A 179 -15.58 3.74 -7.89
CA PHE A 179 -16.15 2.51 -7.32
C PHE A 179 -15.06 1.72 -6.58
N ILE A 180 -15.49 0.67 -5.86
CA ILE A 180 -14.60 -0.25 -5.13
C ILE A 180 -14.87 -1.72 -5.45
N ILE A 181 -13.85 -2.56 -5.31
CA ILE A 181 -13.99 -4.02 -5.33
C ILE A 181 -13.57 -4.59 -3.96
N GLN A 182 -14.41 -5.43 -3.39
CA GLN A 182 -14.18 -6.14 -2.13
C GLN A 182 -14.34 -7.65 -2.33
N ARG A 183 -13.72 -8.44 -1.46
CA ARG A 183 -13.84 -9.89 -1.42
C ARG A 183 -14.42 -10.36 -0.10
N SER A 184 -14.92 -11.59 -0.05
CA SER A 184 -15.36 -12.24 1.20
C SER A 184 -14.21 -12.72 2.10
N ASN A 185 -12.97 -12.77 1.61
CA ASN A 185 -11.84 -13.34 2.36
C ASN A 185 -11.16 -12.37 3.33
N ASN A 186 -11.29 -11.05 3.12
CA ASN A 186 -10.75 -10.03 4.00
C ASN A 186 -11.47 -8.68 3.84
N ALA A 187 -11.25 -7.77 4.79
CA ALA A 187 -11.79 -6.40 4.73
C ALA A 187 -11.04 -5.47 3.74
N ASN A 188 -9.91 -5.91 3.20
CA ASN A 188 -9.09 -5.10 2.30
C ASN A 188 -9.84 -4.78 1.00
N THR A 189 -9.68 -3.56 0.50
CA THR A 189 -10.53 -3.02 -0.57
C THR A 189 -9.68 -2.51 -1.71
N VAL A 190 -9.99 -2.92 -2.94
CA VAL A 190 -9.41 -2.33 -4.15
C VAL A 190 -10.20 -1.08 -4.49
N VAL A 191 -9.50 0.03 -4.66
CA VAL A 191 -10.07 1.36 -4.92
C VAL A 191 -9.77 1.76 -6.34
N TYR A 192 -10.83 2.10 -7.09
CA TYR A 192 -10.72 2.66 -8.44
C TYR A 192 -11.06 4.14 -8.35
N ALA A 193 -10.07 5.01 -8.49
CA ALA A 193 -10.21 6.44 -8.30
C ALA A 193 -9.85 7.21 -9.56
N GLY A 194 -10.67 8.18 -9.93
CA GLY A 194 -10.40 9.03 -11.07
C GLY A 194 -9.31 10.04 -10.76
N CYS A 195 -8.38 10.20 -11.69
CA CYS A 195 -7.41 11.29 -11.67
C CYS A 195 -8.00 12.46 -12.43
N LYS A 196 -8.05 13.63 -11.79
CA LYS A 196 -8.45 14.89 -12.44
C LYS A 196 -7.22 15.61 -12.96
N SER A 197 -7.40 16.41 -14.00
CA SER A 197 -6.39 17.39 -14.44
C SER A 197 -6.13 18.43 -13.35
N ALA A 198 -5.02 19.18 -13.47
CA ALA A 198 -4.62 20.17 -12.46
C ALA A 198 -5.69 21.26 -12.18
N GLY A 199 -6.58 21.55 -13.15
CA GLY A 199 -7.71 22.47 -12.98
C GLY A 199 -8.97 21.85 -12.35
N GLY A 200 -9.01 20.53 -12.13
CA GLY A 200 -10.14 19.81 -11.52
C GLY A 200 -11.39 19.67 -12.41
N THR A 201 -11.43 20.32 -13.57
CA THR A 201 -12.57 20.41 -14.50
C THR A 201 -12.67 19.25 -15.49
N SER A 202 -11.60 18.46 -15.67
CA SER A 202 -11.57 17.29 -16.54
C SER A 202 -10.88 16.12 -15.83
N LEU A 203 -11.04 14.90 -16.37
CA LEU A 203 -10.15 13.79 -16.07
C LEU A 203 -8.76 14.06 -16.68
N ASP A 204 -7.73 13.41 -16.14
CA ASP A 204 -6.38 13.39 -16.70
C ASP A 204 -6.35 12.64 -18.02
N GLN A 205 -5.69 13.17 -19.05
CA GLN A 205 -5.69 12.58 -20.39
C GLN A 205 -4.76 11.38 -20.54
N THR A 206 -3.76 11.24 -19.68
CA THR A 206 -2.75 10.17 -19.74
C THR A 206 -3.12 9.01 -18.83
N ASN A 207 -3.50 9.33 -17.59
CA ASN A 207 -3.81 8.39 -16.52
C ASN A 207 -5.14 8.75 -15.85
N PRO A 208 -6.29 8.69 -16.56
CA PRO A 208 -7.60 9.12 -16.06
C PRO A 208 -8.08 8.35 -14.83
N ILE A 209 -7.51 7.18 -14.55
CA ILE A 209 -7.87 6.31 -13.43
C ILE A 209 -6.63 5.67 -12.81
N LYS A 210 -6.61 5.60 -11.47
CA LYS A 210 -5.63 4.87 -10.68
C LYS A 210 -6.33 3.74 -9.91
N VAL A 211 -5.61 2.64 -9.68
CA VAL A 211 -6.09 1.47 -8.95
C VAL A 211 -5.06 1.00 -7.94
N TYR A 212 -5.47 0.82 -6.69
CA TYR A 212 -4.62 0.42 -5.58
C TYR A 212 -5.45 -0.23 -4.45
N TRP A 213 -4.78 -0.90 -3.51
CA TRP A 213 -5.39 -1.45 -2.30
C TRP A 213 -5.44 -0.43 -1.16
N ILE A 214 -6.51 -0.44 -0.37
CA ILE A 214 -6.52 0.05 1.02
C ILE A 214 -6.60 -1.18 1.94
N MET A 215 -5.57 -1.33 2.78
CA MET A 215 -5.39 -2.50 3.64
C MET A 215 -6.07 -2.29 5.00
N PHE A 216 -7.41 -2.36 5.02
CA PHE A 216 -8.24 -2.14 6.21
C PHE A 216 -8.01 -3.16 7.36
N GLU A 217 -7.23 -4.21 7.15
CA GLU A 217 -6.78 -5.15 8.19
C GLU A 217 -5.48 -4.73 8.89
N LYS A 218 -4.74 -3.78 8.31
CA LYS A 218 -3.50 -3.24 8.89
C LYS A 218 -3.78 -1.92 9.62
N GLU A 219 -3.09 -1.69 10.72
CA GLU A 219 -3.19 -0.43 11.48
C GLU A 219 -2.88 0.77 10.57
N GLY A 220 -3.69 1.83 10.66
CA GLY A 220 -3.57 3.02 9.81
C GLY A 220 -4.12 2.88 8.38
N ASN A 221 -4.66 1.71 7.99
CA ASN A 221 -5.23 1.44 6.66
C ASN A 221 -4.28 1.83 5.48
N PRO A 222 -3.02 1.36 5.45
CA PRO A 222 -2.04 1.76 4.44
C PRO A 222 -2.50 1.44 3.01
N ARG A 223 -2.01 2.24 2.06
CA ARG A 223 -2.23 2.05 0.62
C ARG A 223 -1.11 1.18 0.03
N GLU A 224 -1.47 0.21 -0.80
CA GLU A 224 -0.53 -0.68 -1.49
C GLU A 224 -0.84 -0.74 -2.99
N GLU A 225 0.19 -0.67 -3.83
CA GLU A 225 0.05 -0.80 -5.29
C GLU A 225 -0.30 -2.23 -5.72
N LEU A 226 -1.02 -2.39 -6.83
CA LEU A 226 -1.24 -3.72 -7.41
C LEU A 226 0.07 -4.33 -7.90
N ASN A 227 0.34 -5.57 -7.51
CA ASN A 227 1.43 -6.35 -8.09
C ASN A 227 1.16 -6.70 -9.57
N MET A 228 2.17 -7.14 -10.31
CA MET A 228 2.06 -7.40 -11.75
C MET A 228 0.99 -8.44 -12.12
N ILE A 229 0.83 -9.48 -11.28
CA ILE A 229 -0.15 -10.55 -11.50
C ILE A 229 -1.56 -10.00 -11.28
N GLU A 230 -1.81 -9.32 -10.16
CA GLU A 230 -3.09 -8.67 -9.84
C GLU A 230 -3.51 -7.65 -10.90
N ARG A 231 -2.55 -6.85 -11.37
CA ARG A 231 -2.72 -5.84 -12.43
C ARG A 231 -3.03 -6.43 -13.80
N THR A 232 -2.74 -7.72 -14.03
CA THR A 232 -3.01 -8.40 -15.31
C THR A 232 -4.25 -9.30 -15.26
N THR A 233 -4.51 -9.91 -14.10
CA THR A 233 -5.49 -11.02 -13.97
C THR A 233 -6.82 -10.61 -13.33
N ALA A 234 -6.81 -9.79 -12.27
CA ALA A 234 -7.97 -9.60 -11.40
C ALA A 234 -8.42 -8.14 -11.26
N TYR A 235 -7.48 -7.23 -10.96
CA TYR A 235 -7.78 -5.85 -10.57
C TYR A 235 -7.24 -4.80 -11.55
N GLY A 236 -6.49 -5.25 -12.55
CA GLY A 236 -6.04 -4.43 -13.66
C GLY A 236 -7.12 -3.52 -14.24
N VAL A 237 -6.69 -2.32 -14.63
CA VAL A 237 -7.52 -1.37 -15.35
C VAL A 237 -6.74 -0.82 -16.53
N THR A 238 -7.40 -0.69 -17.67
CA THR A 238 -6.90 0.05 -18.83
C THR A 238 -7.95 1.08 -19.23
N ALA A 239 -7.50 2.27 -19.63
CA ALA A 239 -8.37 3.35 -20.07
C ALA A 239 -7.98 3.80 -21.48
N LYS A 240 -8.98 4.15 -22.28
CA LYS A 240 -8.85 4.73 -23.61
C LYS A 240 -9.83 5.89 -23.76
N PRO A 241 -9.57 6.90 -24.59
CA PRO A 241 -10.56 7.93 -24.91
C PRO A 241 -11.89 7.30 -25.37
N HIS A 242 -13.01 7.84 -24.90
CA HIS A 242 -14.34 7.47 -25.36
C HIS A 242 -14.76 8.33 -26.58
N GLU A 243 -15.87 7.99 -27.24
CA GLU A 243 -16.42 8.79 -28.34
C GLU A 243 -16.86 10.19 -27.87
N VAL A 244 -17.29 10.31 -26.61
CA VAL A 244 -17.67 11.57 -25.98
C VAL A 244 -16.42 12.27 -25.41
N PRO A 245 -16.12 13.52 -25.80
CA PRO A 245 -14.97 14.24 -25.29
C PRO A 245 -14.97 14.39 -23.76
N GLY A 246 -13.86 14.06 -23.13
CA GLY A 246 -13.68 14.11 -21.66
C GLY A 246 -14.13 12.84 -20.92
N GLU A 247 -14.73 11.87 -21.61
CA GLU A 247 -15.00 10.54 -21.08
C GLU A 247 -13.95 9.52 -21.52
N PHE A 248 -13.80 8.45 -20.73
CA PHE A 248 -12.85 7.37 -21.02
C PHE A 248 -13.55 6.01 -20.94
N MET A 249 -13.36 5.18 -21.96
CA MET A 249 -13.74 3.78 -21.91
C MET A 249 -12.71 3.01 -21.08
N VAL A 250 -13.18 2.33 -20.04
CA VAL A 250 -12.38 1.67 -19.02
C VAL A 250 -12.67 0.17 -19.04
N ALA A 251 -11.64 -0.63 -19.35
CA ALA A 251 -11.72 -2.08 -19.28
C ALA A 251 -11.07 -2.57 -17.97
N ILE A 252 -11.86 -3.28 -17.16
CA ILE A 252 -11.48 -3.80 -15.83
C ILE A 252 -11.24 -5.30 -15.96
N ALA A 253 -10.09 -5.79 -15.47
CA ALA A 253 -9.66 -7.17 -15.67
C ALA A 253 -10.65 -8.25 -15.18
N SER A 254 -11.45 -7.94 -14.16
CA SER A 254 -12.50 -8.80 -13.58
C SER A 254 -13.92 -8.57 -14.15
N LEU A 255 -14.16 -7.50 -14.90
CA LEU A 255 -15.48 -7.16 -15.48
C LEU A 255 -15.41 -7.06 -17.02
N ARG A 256 -14.73 -8.02 -17.66
CA ARG A 256 -14.56 -8.06 -19.13
C ARG A 256 -15.85 -8.35 -19.91
N ASP A 257 -16.96 -8.59 -19.21
CA ASP A 257 -18.29 -8.88 -19.76
C ASP A 257 -19.14 -7.63 -19.98
N ARG A 258 -18.64 -6.43 -19.63
CA ARG A 258 -19.37 -5.17 -19.71
C ARG A 258 -18.43 -4.01 -19.97
N ASP A 259 -18.91 -3.04 -20.75
CA ASP A 259 -18.22 -1.76 -20.90
C ASP A 259 -18.42 -0.90 -19.65
N CYS A 260 -17.39 -0.15 -19.30
CA CYS A 260 -17.43 0.84 -18.23
C CYS A 260 -16.92 2.16 -18.79
N VAL A 261 -17.63 3.27 -18.54
CA VAL A 261 -17.24 4.61 -18.96
C VAL A 261 -16.99 5.46 -17.73
N LEU A 262 -15.78 6.00 -17.63
CA LEU A 262 -15.37 6.93 -16.58
C LEU A 262 -15.58 8.36 -17.06
N ARG A 263 -16.27 9.15 -16.25
CA ARG A 263 -16.62 10.55 -16.55
C ARG A 263 -16.73 11.38 -15.27
N LEU A 264 -16.86 12.69 -15.45
CA LEU A 264 -17.27 13.60 -14.38
C LEU A 264 -18.78 13.87 -14.49
N ASP A 265 -19.45 14.10 -13.36
CA ASP A 265 -20.81 14.65 -13.34
C ASP A 265 -20.83 16.18 -13.50
N LYS A 266 -22.04 16.75 -13.49
CA LYS A 266 -22.28 18.21 -13.56
C LYS A 266 -21.68 19.00 -12.39
N HIS A 267 -21.21 18.31 -11.34
CA HIS A 267 -20.62 18.88 -10.12
C HIS A 267 -19.13 18.53 -9.97
N GLY A 268 -18.53 17.91 -11.00
CA GLY A 268 -17.13 17.50 -11.02
C GLY A 268 -16.83 16.26 -10.17
N ASN A 269 -17.82 15.47 -9.76
CA ASN A 269 -17.59 14.20 -9.05
C ASN A 269 -17.18 13.11 -10.05
N VAL A 270 -16.24 12.24 -9.67
CA VAL A 270 -15.83 11.11 -10.50
C VAL A 270 -16.89 10.02 -10.46
N MET A 271 -17.28 9.52 -11.63
CA MET A 271 -18.26 8.45 -11.77
C MET A 271 -17.86 7.44 -12.83
N ALA A 272 -18.05 6.16 -12.52
CA ALA A 272 -18.00 5.07 -13.48
C ALA A 272 -19.43 4.63 -13.80
N VAL A 273 -19.82 4.62 -15.08
CA VAL A 273 -21.12 4.13 -15.54
C VAL A 273 -20.97 2.84 -16.36
N THR A 274 -21.87 1.89 -16.16
CA THR A 274 -21.83 0.58 -16.81
C THR A 274 -23.25 0.02 -16.98
N THR A 275 -23.37 -1.24 -17.41
CA THR A 275 -24.63 -1.98 -17.39
C THR A 275 -24.73 -2.80 -16.11
N ILE A 276 -25.82 -2.65 -15.37
CA ILE A 276 -26.12 -3.37 -14.12
C ILE A 276 -27.55 -3.88 -14.19
N GLY A 277 -27.74 -5.20 -14.10
CA GLY A 277 -29.08 -5.82 -14.11
C GLY A 277 -29.83 -5.59 -15.43
N GLY A 278 -29.10 -5.47 -16.54
CA GLY A 278 -29.66 -5.14 -17.86
C GLY A 278 -29.95 -3.65 -18.10
N LYS A 279 -29.92 -2.79 -17.07
CA LYS A 279 -30.05 -1.34 -17.22
C LYS A 279 -28.71 -0.73 -17.62
N LYS A 280 -28.66 0.01 -18.73
CA LYS A 280 -27.46 0.76 -19.20
C LYS A 280 -27.32 2.10 -18.46
N GLY A 281 -26.11 2.66 -18.43
CA GLY A 281 -25.84 3.99 -17.87
C GLY A 281 -25.88 4.08 -16.35
N MET A 282 -25.95 2.94 -15.66
CA MET A 282 -26.04 2.84 -14.21
C MET A 282 -24.67 3.12 -13.57
N VAL A 283 -24.67 3.87 -12.47
CA VAL A 283 -23.44 4.26 -11.76
C VAL A 283 -22.93 3.09 -10.93
N LEU A 284 -21.77 2.56 -11.27
CA LEU A 284 -21.13 1.51 -10.49
C LEU A 284 -20.67 2.08 -9.14
N ARG A 285 -20.99 1.40 -8.03
CA ARG A 285 -20.58 1.81 -6.68
C ARG A 285 -19.66 0.80 -6.00
N ARG A 286 -20.07 -0.46 -5.95
CA ARG A 286 -19.27 -1.54 -5.34
C ARG A 286 -19.47 -2.84 -6.10
N VAL A 287 -18.40 -3.60 -6.23
CA VAL A 287 -18.43 -5.01 -6.56
C VAL A 287 -17.98 -5.80 -5.34
N PHE A 288 -18.73 -6.83 -4.99
CA PHE A 288 -18.36 -7.77 -3.93
C PHE A 288 -18.21 -9.17 -4.52
N VAL A 289 -17.04 -9.76 -4.36
CA VAL A 289 -16.70 -11.08 -4.89
C VAL A 289 -16.74 -12.09 -3.75
N GLN A 290 -17.70 -13.00 -3.79
CA GLN A 290 -17.72 -14.14 -2.90
C GLN A 290 -16.71 -15.18 -3.39
N MET A 291 -15.61 -15.30 -2.63
CA MET A 291 -14.65 -16.37 -2.79
C MET A 291 -15.22 -17.67 -2.20
N THR A 292 -14.88 -18.78 -2.82
CA THR A 292 -15.02 -20.14 -2.30
C THR A 292 -13.72 -20.91 -2.58
N THR A 293 -13.68 -22.18 -2.21
CA THR A 293 -12.52 -23.04 -2.43
C THR A 293 -12.97 -24.37 -3.02
N SER A 294 -12.52 -24.67 -4.23
CA SER A 294 -12.77 -25.95 -4.91
C SER A 294 -11.46 -26.71 -5.04
N TRP A 295 -11.38 -27.94 -4.52
CA TRP A 295 -10.17 -28.76 -4.55
C TRP A 295 -8.91 -28.08 -3.97
N GLY A 296 -9.08 -27.21 -2.97
CA GLY A 296 -7.99 -26.43 -2.36
C GLY A 296 -7.58 -25.18 -3.16
N ILE A 297 -8.13 -24.95 -4.34
CA ILE A 297 -7.87 -23.77 -5.17
C ILE A 297 -8.92 -22.69 -4.86
N PRO A 298 -8.52 -21.43 -4.55
CA PRO A 298 -9.43 -20.32 -4.41
C PRO A 298 -10.17 -20.03 -5.73
N THR A 299 -11.49 -20.02 -5.69
CA THR A 299 -12.37 -19.78 -6.85
C THR A 299 -13.44 -18.74 -6.50
N VAL A 300 -14.13 -18.22 -7.51
CA VAL A 300 -15.27 -17.30 -7.33
C VAL A 300 -16.56 -18.11 -7.38
N ASP A 301 -17.39 -18.01 -6.34
CA ASP A 301 -18.75 -18.55 -6.29
C ASP A 301 -19.71 -17.61 -7.03
N TYR A 302 -19.79 -16.36 -6.55
CA TYR A 302 -20.58 -15.32 -7.17
C TYR A 302 -19.96 -13.93 -7.01
N VAL A 303 -20.46 -13.01 -7.83
CA VAL A 303 -20.17 -11.59 -7.80
C VAL A 303 -21.48 -10.83 -7.62
N ASP A 304 -21.52 -9.97 -6.61
CA ASP A 304 -22.59 -9.00 -6.37
C ASP A 304 -22.14 -7.63 -6.86
N ILE A 305 -22.90 -7.02 -7.77
CA ILE A 305 -22.61 -5.71 -8.36
C ILE A 305 -23.68 -4.74 -7.89
N PHE A 306 -23.26 -3.69 -7.20
CA PHE A 306 -24.10 -2.64 -6.63
C PHE A 306 -23.86 -1.33 -7.37
N GLY A 307 -24.95 -0.69 -7.78
CA GLY A 307 -24.92 0.61 -8.42
C GLY A 307 -26.11 1.48 -8.03
N VAL A 308 -26.18 2.65 -8.66
CA VAL A 308 -27.24 3.63 -8.47
C VAL A 308 -27.65 4.18 -9.84
N ASP A 309 -28.94 4.37 -10.03
CA ASP A 309 -29.49 5.08 -11.18
C ASP A 309 -29.17 6.59 -11.06
N PRO A 310 -28.48 7.21 -12.04
CA PRO A 310 -28.06 8.61 -11.95
C PRO A 310 -29.22 9.62 -12.06
N GLU A 311 -30.41 9.19 -12.50
CA GLU A 311 -31.59 10.06 -12.66
C GLU A 311 -32.59 9.88 -11.52
N THR A 312 -32.91 8.63 -11.16
CA THR A 312 -33.89 8.34 -10.09
C THR A 312 -33.27 8.24 -8.70
N HIS A 313 -31.93 8.15 -8.61
CA HIS A 313 -31.17 7.87 -7.39
C HIS A 313 -31.51 6.51 -6.72
N GLU A 314 -32.28 5.64 -7.38
CA GLU A 314 -32.59 4.30 -6.88
C GLU A 314 -31.36 3.38 -6.91
N ALA A 315 -31.27 2.48 -5.93
CA ALA A 315 -30.23 1.45 -5.93
C ALA A 315 -30.53 0.37 -6.97
N VAL A 316 -29.53 0.01 -7.77
CA VAL A 316 -29.59 -1.11 -8.72
C VAL A 316 -28.60 -2.20 -8.34
N TYR A 317 -28.95 -3.44 -8.64
CA TYR A 317 -28.23 -4.62 -8.20
C TYR A 317 -28.23 -5.72 -9.27
N GLU A 318 -27.11 -6.42 -9.37
CA GLU A 318 -26.95 -7.61 -10.21
C GLU A 318 -26.17 -8.69 -9.44
N LYS A 319 -26.66 -9.93 -9.48
CA LYS A 319 -25.94 -11.10 -8.99
C LYS A 319 -25.50 -11.98 -10.15
N LYS A 320 -24.19 -12.16 -10.29
CA LYS A 320 -23.58 -13.05 -11.29
C LYS A 320 -22.98 -14.27 -10.60
N LYS A 321 -23.47 -15.46 -10.89
CA LYS A 321 -22.81 -16.72 -10.51
C LYS A 321 -21.83 -17.13 -11.60
N ASN A 322 -20.74 -17.78 -11.23
CA ASN A 322 -19.90 -18.47 -12.20
C ASN A 322 -20.70 -19.66 -12.77
N LYS A 323 -20.73 -19.84 -14.09
CA LYS A 323 -21.38 -20.96 -14.78
C LYS A 323 -20.31 -21.91 -15.30
#